data_AF-A0A3A1YSF0-F1
#
_entry.id   AF-A0A3A1YSF0-F1
#
_cell.length_a   1.000
_cell.length_b   1.000
_cell.length_c   1.000
_cell.angle_alpha   90.00
_cell.angle_beta   90.00
_cell.angle_gamma   90.00
#
_symmetry.space_group_name_H-M   'P 1'
#
loop_
_entity.id
_entity.type
_entity.pdbx_description
1 polymer ?
#
loop_
_entity_poly.entity_id
_entity_poly.type
_entity_poly.pdbx_seq_one_letter_code
_entity_poly.pdbx_strand_id
1 'polypeptide(L)'
;MRAKTHKSIGFSLGIVAAVASYYFYPDMKLLNSLFAFIAFYFGSVAPDRLELWGLIPHRTFTHWFLLWLVFFGVCVYQAFVLHKQGWVIGTAFTAGALYHILWDLTNKRPLPFLVLFPRLATHSKWKNNPVYAANGFCLYWWESSEHNKKIRFLHYLIAIGLIYWIVPTEFWHDFAKNYDVILEAKINEIKANYQELDFSFVEIIKEVAATIWHFIKVIAAKVWEWILIAFDEVVAFFKE
;
A
#
# COMPACT_ATOMS: atom_id res chain seq x y z
N MET A 1 24.54 0.79 6.53
CA MET A 1 23.81 2.03 6.13
C MET A 1 22.32 1.80 5.85
N ARG A 2 21.90 0.67 5.25
CA ARG A 2 20.49 0.40 4.85
C ARG A 2 19.46 0.35 5.98
N ALA A 3 19.73 -0.34 7.09
CA ALA A 3 18.79 -0.43 8.21
C ALA A 3 18.41 0.94 8.82
N LYS A 4 19.27 1.96 8.67
CA LYS A 4 18.95 3.33 9.12
C LYS A 4 17.93 4.01 8.19
N THR A 5 17.94 3.70 6.89
CA THR A 5 17.01 4.26 5.91
C THR A 5 15.60 3.70 6.10
N HIS A 6 15.43 2.38 6.20
CA HIS A 6 14.12 1.76 6.41
C HIS A 6 13.45 2.28 7.71
N LYS A 7 14.21 2.37 8.81
CA LYS A 7 13.73 2.96 10.06
C LYS A 7 13.32 4.43 9.93
N SER A 8 14.13 5.24 9.25
CA SER A 8 13.81 6.66 9.05
C SER A 8 12.52 6.83 8.26
N ILE A 9 12.32 6.03 7.21
CA ILE A 9 11.11 6.14 6.40
C ILE A 9 9.91 5.56 7.12
N GLY A 10 10.08 4.42 7.80
CA GLY A 10 9.07 3.85 8.68
C GLY A 10 8.57 4.81 9.75
N PHE A 11 9.46 5.64 10.29
CA PHE A 11 9.08 6.70 11.23
C PHE A 11 8.20 7.75 10.55
N SER A 12 8.64 8.31 9.43
CA SER A 12 7.91 9.37 8.72
C SER A 12 6.54 8.91 8.21
N LEU A 13 6.48 7.73 7.57
CA LEU A 13 5.20 7.17 7.11
C LEU A 13 4.36 6.59 8.24
N GLY A 14 4.98 6.21 9.37
CA GLY A 14 4.24 5.92 10.59
C GLY A 14 3.45 7.14 11.09
N ILE A 15 4.00 8.35 10.96
CA ILE A 15 3.26 9.58 11.30
C ILE A 15 2.05 9.74 10.37
N VAL A 16 2.22 9.49 9.06
CA VAL A 16 1.11 9.48 8.09
C VAL A 16 0.04 8.49 8.52
N ALA A 17 0.42 7.27 8.89
CA ALA A 17 -0.50 6.23 9.34
C ALA A 17 -1.23 6.61 10.65
N ALA A 18 -0.54 7.28 11.58
CA ALA A 18 -1.17 7.82 12.78
C ALA A 18 -2.21 8.90 12.46
N VAL A 19 -1.84 9.87 11.63
CA VAL A 19 -2.77 10.93 11.19
C VAL A 19 -3.96 10.31 10.47
N ALA A 20 -3.73 9.31 9.63
CA ALA A 20 -4.79 8.58 8.96
C ALA A 20 -5.74 7.90 9.91
N SER A 21 -5.19 7.17 10.87
CA SER A 21 -6.00 6.49 11.87
C SER A 21 -6.81 7.48 12.72
N TYR A 22 -6.27 8.67 13.02
CA TYR A 22 -6.97 9.71 13.78
C TYR A 22 -8.27 10.15 13.11
N TYR A 23 -8.24 10.28 11.78
CA TYR A 23 -9.39 10.78 11.01
C TYR A 23 -10.40 9.68 10.66
N PHE A 24 -9.93 8.48 10.32
CA PHE A 24 -10.83 7.39 9.91
C PHE A 24 -11.46 6.62 11.07
N TYR A 25 -10.88 6.67 12.27
CA TYR A 25 -11.37 5.93 13.44
C TYR A 25 -11.67 6.90 14.59
N PRO A 26 -12.89 7.45 14.62
CA PRO A 26 -13.27 8.48 15.58
C PRO A 26 -13.30 7.96 17.02
N ASP A 27 -13.49 6.66 17.20
CA ASP A 27 -13.38 6.00 18.49
C ASP A 27 -11.91 5.77 18.85
N MET A 28 -11.52 6.12 20.07
CA MET A 28 -10.15 5.95 20.58
C MET A 28 -9.05 6.55 19.68
N LYS A 29 -9.34 7.72 19.06
CA LYS A 29 -8.46 8.38 18.08
C LYS A 29 -6.98 8.33 18.43
N LEU A 30 -6.63 8.74 19.65
CA LEU A 30 -5.24 8.84 20.08
C LEU A 30 -4.56 7.47 20.19
N LEU A 31 -5.28 6.48 20.73
CA LEU A 31 -4.75 5.13 20.94
C LEU A 31 -4.57 4.41 19.60
N ASN A 32 -5.55 4.50 18.70
CA ASN A 32 -5.47 3.94 17.36
C ASN A 32 -4.36 4.61 16.53
N SER A 33 -4.20 5.94 16.65
CA SER A 33 -3.10 6.67 16.01
C SER A 33 -1.74 6.19 16.49
N LEU A 34 -1.58 6.03 17.81
CA LEU A 34 -0.33 5.54 18.41
C LEU A 34 -0.02 4.12 17.92
N PHE A 35 -1.01 3.22 17.93
CA PHE A 35 -0.80 1.86 17.45
C PHE A 35 -0.54 1.79 15.95
N ALA A 36 -1.21 2.61 15.14
CA ALA A 36 -0.95 2.71 13.71
C ALA A 36 0.49 3.15 13.43
N PHE A 37 0.99 4.17 14.13
CA PHE A 37 2.40 4.60 14.04
C PHE A 37 3.36 3.46 14.40
N ILE A 38 3.17 2.85 15.57
CA ILE A 38 4.04 1.78 16.09
C ILE A 38 4.04 0.60 15.11
N ALA A 39 2.85 0.18 14.69
CA ALA A 39 2.66 -0.95 13.77
C ALA A 39 3.33 -0.68 12.43
N PHE A 40 3.13 0.49 11.83
CA PHE A 40 3.79 0.86 10.57
C PHE A 40 5.31 0.86 10.72
N TYR A 41 5.83 1.49 11.78
CA TYR A 41 7.27 1.55 12.04
C TYR A 41 7.87 0.14 12.15
N PHE A 42 7.24 -0.76 12.92
CA PHE A 42 7.72 -2.15 13.03
C PHE A 42 7.51 -2.95 11.74
N GLY A 43 6.41 -2.73 11.02
CA GLY A 43 6.15 -3.32 9.71
C GLY A 43 7.22 -2.98 8.69
N SER A 44 7.67 -1.71 8.68
CA SER A 44 8.73 -1.22 7.79
C SER A 44 10.11 -1.84 7.99
N VAL A 45 10.30 -2.61 9.07
CA VAL A 45 11.52 -3.37 9.32
C VAL A 45 11.25 -4.87 9.46
N ALA A 46 9.99 -5.29 9.35
CA ALA A 46 9.59 -6.68 9.54
C ALA A 46 10.18 -7.62 8.50
N PRO A 47 10.19 -7.31 7.18
CA PRO A 47 10.82 -8.17 6.18
C PRO A 47 12.27 -8.54 6.53
N ASP A 48 13.10 -7.56 6.88
CA ASP A 48 14.50 -7.79 7.29
C ASP A 48 14.61 -8.54 8.62
N ARG A 49 13.75 -8.23 9.61
CA ARG A 49 13.81 -8.88 10.92
C ARG A 49 13.35 -10.34 10.89
N LEU A 50 12.34 -10.63 10.06
CA LEU A 50 11.82 -11.98 9.86
C LEU A 50 12.82 -12.87 9.15
N GLU A 51 13.92 -12.34 8.61
CA GLU A 51 15.00 -13.15 8.08
C GLU A 51 15.83 -13.84 9.18
N LEU A 52 15.45 -13.64 10.44
CA LEU A 52 15.98 -14.32 11.63
C LEU A 52 17.51 -14.34 11.63
N TRP A 53 18.13 -13.19 11.33
CA TRP A 53 19.56 -12.98 11.44
C TRP A 53 20.41 -13.94 10.57
N GLY A 54 19.87 -14.36 9.43
CA GLY A 54 20.58 -15.16 8.43
C GLY A 54 20.12 -16.62 8.30
N LEU A 55 19.15 -17.06 9.12
CA LEU A 55 18.52 -18.38 8.95
C LEU A 55 17.70 -18.45 7.66
N ILE A 56 17.09 -17.33 7.27
CA ILE A 56 16.35 -17.20 6.02
C ILE A 56 17.18 -16.33 5.08
N PRO A 57 17.42 -16.76 3.83
CA PRO A 57 18.17 -15.94 2.89
C PRO A 57 17.47 -14.59 2.66
N HIS A 58 18.26 -13.51 2.72
CA HIS A 58 17.76 -12.16 2.54
C HIS A 58 17.05 -12.01 1.18
N ARG A 59 15.88 -11.36 1.17
CA ARG A 59 15.02 -11.12 0.00
C ARG A 59 14.39 -12.36 -0.63
N THR A 60 14.01 -13.31 0.20
CA THR A 60 13.21 -14.47 -0.22
C THR A 60 11.73 -14.26 0.12
N PHE A 61 11.12 -15.15 0.89
CA PHE A 61 9.69 -15.09 1.20
C PHE A 61 9.33 -13.87 2.06
N THR A 62 10.25 -13.39 2.90
CA THR A 62 10.05 -12.21 3.75
C THR A 62 9.90 -10.93 2.94
N HIS A 63 10.41 -10.90 1.71
CA HIS A 63 10.28 -9.78 0.76
C HIS A 63 9.35 -10.11 -0.40
N TRP A 64 8.48 -11.11 -0.24
CA TRP A 64 7.53 -11.48 -1.27
C TRP A 64 6.38 -10.48 -1.32
N PHE A 65 6.42 -9.58 -2.31
CA PHE A 65 5.47 -8.48 -2.40
C PHE A 65 4.01 -8.96 -2.43
N LEU A 66 3.70 -9.98 -3.23
CA LEU A 66 2.35 -10.53 -3.33
C LEU A 66 1.82 -11.06 -1.98
N LEU A 67 2.67 -11.70 -1.16
CA LEU A 67 2.27 -12.16 0.17
C LEU A 67 1.82 -11.01 1.05
N TRP A 68 2.64 -9.96 1.12
CA TRP A 68 2.32 -8.77 1.92
C TRP A 68 1.13 -8.00 1.35
N LEU A 69 0.92 -8.03 0.03
CA LEU A 69 -0.22 -7.42 -0.63
C LEU A 69 -1.52 -8.14 -0.25
N VAL A 70 -1.53 -9.47 -0.23
CA VAL A 70 -2.68 -10.26 0.23
C VAL A 70 -2.97 -9.97 1.70
N PHE A 71 -1.95 -9.97 2.57
CA PHE A 71 -2.16 -9.63 3.98
C PHE A 71 -2.69 -8.21 4.17
N PHE A 72 -2.16 -7.24 3.45
CA PHE A 72 -2.68 -5.87 3.46
C PHE A 72 -4.14 -5.82 3.00
N GLY A 73 -4.48 -6.47 1.90
CA GLY A 73 -5.86 -6.54 1.41
C GLY A 73 -6.84 -7.16 2.41
N VAL A 74 -6.44 -8.25 3.07
CA VAL A 74 -7.23 -8.88 4.14
C VAL A 74 -7.40 -7.92 5.32
N CYS A 75 -6.34 -7.23 5.76
CA CYS A 75 -6.43 -6.28 6.86
C CYS A 75 -7.31 -5.07 6.51
N VAL A 76 -7.17 -4.52 5.31
CA VAL A 76 -8.02 -3.42 4.81
C VAL A 76 -9.49 -3.86 4.76
N TYR A 77 -9.77 -5.05 4.23
CA TYR A 77 -11.13 -5.57 4.20
C TYR A 77 -11.73 -5.70 5.61
N GLN A 78 -10.99 -6.27 6.55
CA GLN A 78 -11.46 -6.41 7.93
C GLN A 78 -11.64 -5.04 8.63
N ALA A 79 -10.73 -4.10 8.39
CA ALA A 79 -10.74 -2.78 9.04
C ALA A 79 -11.84 -1.87 8.49
N PHE A 80 -11.96 -1.77 7.17
CA PHE A 80 -12.81 -0.78 6.51
C PHE A 80 -14.14 -1.34 6.00
N VAL A 81 -14.20 -2.60 5.55
CA VAL A 81 -15.46 -3.20 5.06
C VAL A 81 -16.24 -3.85 6.18
N LEU A 82 -15.56 -4.52 7.12
CA LEU A 82 -16.19 -5.15 8.28
C LEU A 82 -16.15 -4.28 9.54
N HIS A 83 -15.64 -3.05 9.44
CA HIS A 83 -15.56 -2.06 10.53
C HIS A 83 -14.91 -2.58 11.82
N LYS A 84 -13.98 -3.54 11.73
CA LYS A 84 -13.29 -4.10 12.90
C LYS A 84 -12.06 -3.26 13.22
N GLN A 85 -12.22 -2.28 14.11
CA GLN A 85 -11.20 -1.28 14.47
C GLN A 85 -9.81 -1.88 14.82
N GLY A 86 -9.76 -3.06 15.45
CA GLY A 86 -8.49 -3.72 15.77
C GLY A 86 -7.60 -4.05 14.55
N TRP A 87 -8.18 -4.12 13.35
CA TRP A 87 -7.46 -4.41 12.11
C TRP A 87 -6.72 -3.20 11.51
N VAL A 88 -6.89 -2.01 12.08
CA VAL A 88 -6.06 -0.83 11.76
C VAL A 88 -4.58 -1.12 12.03
N ILE A 89 -4.29 -1.83 13.11
CA ILE A 89 -2.93 -2.24 13.48
C ILE A 89 -2.35 -3.15 12.41
N GLY A 90 -3.12 -4.17 11.99
CA GLY A 90 -2.71 -5.09 10.92
C GLY A 90 -2.51 -4.37 9.58
N THR A 91 -3.39 -3.43 9.26
CA THR A 91 -3.32 -2.61 8.04
C THR A 91 -2.06 -1.75 8.03
N ALA A 92 -1.79 -1.03 9.12
CA ALA A 92 -0.61 -0.20 9.25
C ALA A 92 0.69 -1.02 9.22
N PHE A 93 0.72 -2.19 9.89
CA PHE A 93 1.88 -3.08 9.87
C PHE A 93 2.19 -3.61 8.47
N THR A 94 1.18 -4.13 7.77
CA THR A 94 1.34 -4.69 6.42
C THR A 94 1.65 -3.61 5.39
N ALA A 95 1.10 -2.40 5.54
CA ALA A 95 1.49 -1.23 4.74
C ALA A 95 2.97 -0.87 4.93
N GLY A 96 3.45 -0.89 6.18
CA GLY A 96 4.88 -0.68 6.47
C GLY A 96 5.76 -1.72 5.78
N ALA A 97 5.39 -3.00 5.82
CA ALA A 97 6.14 -4.07 5.17
C ALA A 97 6.11 -4.00 3.64
N LEU A 98 4.96 -3.67 3.04
CA LEU A 98 4.86 -3.39 1.60
C LEU A 98 5.77 -2.24 1.20
N TYR A 99 5.76 -1.16 1.99
CA TYR A 99 6.60 -0.01 1.74
C TYR A 99 8.09 -0.36 1.81
N HIS A 100 8.51 -1.18 2.78
CA HIS A 100 9.87 -1.71 2.86
C HIS A 100 10.28 -2.41 1.55
N ILE A 101 9.41 -3.27 1.02
CA ILE A 101 9.67 -4.03 -0.22
C ILE A 101 9.73 -3.11 -1.43
N LEU A 102 8.82 -2.14 -1.52
CA LEU A 102 8.85 -1.12 -2.57
C LEU A 102 10.16 -0.33 -2.56
N TRP A 103 10.65 0.03 -1.37
CA TRP A 103 11.96 0.65 -1.24
C TRP A 103 13.07 -0.27 -1.74
N ASP A 104 12.92 -1.56 -1.47
CA ASP A 104 13.93 -2.54 -1.83
C ASP A 104 14.04 -2.79 -3.35
N LEU A 105 13.03 -2.40 -4.15
CA LEU A 105 13.04 -2.45 -5.62
C LEU A 105 14.12 -1.57 -6.25
N THR A 106 14.52 -0.52 -5.55
CA THR A 106 15.59 0.41 -5.97
C THR A 106 16.99 -0.18 -5.83
N ASN A 107 17.11 -1.37 -5.25
CA ASN A 107 18.39 -2.05 -5.15
C ASN A 107 18.63 -2.92 -6.37
N LYS A 108 19.91 -3.07 -6.75
CA LYS A 108 20.37 -3.95 -7.82
C LYS A 108 20.06 -5.45 -7.61
N ARG A 109 19.53 -5.84 -6.44
CA ARG A 109 19.14 -7.23 -6.16
C ARG A 109 17.64 -7.38 -6.37
N PRO A 110 17.21 -8.26 -7.29
CA PRO A 110 15.81 -8.51 -7.57
C PRO A 110 15.03 -9.02 -6.37
N LEU A 111 13.74 -8.70 -6.34
CA LEU A 111 12.77 -9.20 -5.37
C LEU A 111 11.78 -10.14 -6.05
N PRO A 112 11.25 -11.12 -5.31
CA PRO A 112 10.09 -11.87 -5.76
C PRO A 112 8.84 -10.98 -5.69
N PHE A 113 8.56 -10.26 -6.78
CA PHE A 113 7.50 -9.25 -6.79
C PHE A 113 6.13 -9.87 -7.07
N LEU A 114 5.98 -10.55 -8.23
CA LEU A 114 4.71 -11.16 -8.65
C LEU A 114 4.80 -12.68 -8.85
N VAL A 115 5.88 -13.31 -8.38
CA VAL A 115 6.05 -14.76 -8.52
C VAL A 115 5.16 -15.46 -7.51
N LEU A 116 4.35 -16.42 -7.95
CA LEU A 116 3.44 -17.19 -7.07
C LEU A 116 4.18 -18.06 -6.04
N PHE A 117 5.37 -18.55 -6.39
CA PHE A 117 6.18 -19.39 -5.51
C PHE A 117 7.64 -18.91 -5.57
N PRO A 118 8.04 -17.95 -4.72
CA PRO A 118 9.42 -17.52 -4.66
C PRO A 118 10.30 -18.70 -4.25
N ARG A 119 11.11 -19.22 -5.18
CA ARG A 119 12.12 -20.22 -4.82
C ARG A 119 13.13 -19.57 -3.88
N LEU A 120 13.52 -20.31 -2.82
CA LEU A 120 14.62 -19.97 -1.93
C LEU A 120 15.92 -19.92 -2.74
N ALA A 121 16.20 -18.75 -3.29
CA ALA A 121 17.34 -18.57 -4.14
C ALA A 121 18.53 -18.14 -3.28
N THR A 122 19.50 -19.02 -3.13
CA THR A 122 20.73 -18.72 -2.40
C THR A 122 21.64 -17.80 -3.21
N HIS A 123 22.39 -16.96 -2.49
CA HIS A 123 23.15 -15.81 -2.99
C HIS A 123 24.11 -16.13 -4.15
N SER A 124 24.69 -17.34 -4.19
CA SER A 124 25.72 -17.70 -5.17
C SER A 124 25.18 -18.04 -6.56
N LYS A 125 23.89 -18.37 -6.71
CA LYS A 125 23.34 -18.83 -7.99
C LYS A 125 22.77 -17.73 -8.87
N TRP A 126 22.58 -16.51 -8.36
CA TRP A 126 21.91 -15.43 -9.09
C TRP A 126 22.76 -14.73 -10.15
N LYS A 127 24.06 -14.55 -9.90
CA LYS A 127 24.91 -13.77 -10.82
C LYS A 127 25.07 -14.39 -12.21
N ASN A 128 24.94 -15.72 -12.31
CA ASN A 128 25.28 -16.47 -13.51
C ASN A 128 24.09 -17.26 -14.09
N ASN A 129 22.87 -17.07 -13.57
CA ASN A 129 21.73 -17.90 -13.98
C ASN A 129 20.58 -17.04 -14.53
N PRO A 130 20.38 -17.04 -15.86
CA PRO A 130 19.39 -16.19 -16.55
C PRO A 130 17.94 -16.47 -16.14
N VAL A 131 17.65 -17.66 -15.60
CA VAL A 131 16.30 -18.03 -15.12
C VAL A 131 15.92 -17.24 -13.87
N TYR A 132 16.88 -16.86 -13.05
CA TYR A 132 16.61 -16.04 -11.89
C TYR A 132 16.35 -14.58 -12.29
N ALA A 133 17.13 -14.04 -13.25
CA ALA A 133 16.87 -12.72 -13.83
C ALA A 133 15.48 -12.59 -14.46
N ALA A 134 14.93 -13.69 -15.00
CA ALA A 134 13.59 -13.71 -15.60
C ALA A 134 12.43 -13.66 -14.59
N ASN A 135 12.65 -14.06 -13.33
CA ASN A 135 11.59 -14.16 -12.31
C ASN A 135 11.69 -13.10 -11.20
N GLY A 136 12.72 -12.27 -11.22
CA GLY A 136 12.94 -11.22 -10.23
C GLY A 136 12.62 -9.84 -10.80
N PHE A 137 11.99 -8.96 -10.00
CA PHE A 137 11.83 -7.56 -10.37
C PHE A 137 12.80 -6.70 -9.57
N CYS A 138 13.63 -5.92 -10.25
CA CYS A 138 14.30 -4.75 -9.69
C CYS A 138 14.41 -3.66 -10.74
N LEU A 139 14.50 -2.42 -10.28
CA LEU A 139 14.73 -1.27 -11.13
C LEU A 139 16.23 -1.19 -11.42
N TYR A 140 16.71 -2.01 -12.38
CA TYR A 140 18.15 -2.09 -12.71
C TYR A 140 18.78 -0.75 -13.10
N TRP A 141 17.98 0.19 -13.64
CA TRP A 141 18.40 1.56 -13.96
C TRP A 141 18.64 2.44 -12.72
N TRP A 142 18.36 1.94 -11.52
CA TRP A 142 18.32 2.71 -10.28
C TRP A 142 19.56 2.39 -9.42
N GLU A 143 20.67 3.10 -9.63
CA GLU A 143 21.87 2.92 -8.79
C GLU A 143 21.72 3.69 -7.45
N SER A 144 21.44 2.93 -6.38
CA SER A 144 21.07 3.45 -5.06
C SER A 144 22.14 4.28 -4.31
N SER A 145 23.35 4.46 -4.84
CA SER A 145 24.44 5.17 -4.14
C SER A 145 24.31 6.70 -4.24
N GLU A 146 23.79 7.25 -5.34
CA GLU A 146 23.81 8.71 -5.56
C GLU A 146 22.46 9.40 -5.31
N HIS A 147 21.33 8.69 -5.37
CA HIS A 147 20.00 9.33 -5.47
C HIS A 147 19.18 9.33 -4.17
N ASN A 148 19.75 8.88 -3.06
CA ASN A 148 19.02 8.61 -1.82
C ASN A 148 18.36 9.87 -1.19
N LYS A 149 18.85 11.10 -1.48
CA LYS A 149 18.25 12.35 -0.97
C LYS A 149 17.01 12.78 -1.78
N LYS A 150 17.12 12.86 -3.11
CA LYS A 150 16.01 13.26 -4.00
C LYS A 150 14.82 12.32 -3.89
N ILE A 151 15.09 11.02 -3.71
CA ILE A 151 14.05 10.01 -3.58
C ILE A 151 13.38 10.08 -2.21
N ARG A 152 14.15 10.28 -1.13
CA ARG A 152 13.57 10.54 0.20
C ARG A 152 12.69 11.79 0.17
N PHE A 153 13.13 12.83 -0.54
CA PHE A 153 12.35 14.04 -0.75
C PHE A 153 11.04 13.76 -1.52
N LEU A 154 11.09 13.08 -2.66
CA LEU A 154 9.88 12.69 -3.40
C LEU A 154 8.91 11.86 -2.54
N HIS A 155 9.43 10.98 -1.68
CA HIS A 155 8.60 10.22 -0.76
C HIS A 155 8.02 11.06 0.37
N TYR A 156 8.74 12.05 0.88
CA TYR A 156 8.14 13.03 1.78
C TYR A 156 7.04 13.80 1.08
N LEU A 157 7.20 14.16 -0.20
CA LEU A 157 6.14 14.78 -0.99
C LEU A 157 4.92 13.86 -1.14
N ILE A 158 5.13 12.58 -1.47
CA ILE A 158 4.04 11.59 -1.54
C ILE A 158 3.39 11.41 -0.17
N ALA A 159 4.17 11.33 0.90
CA ALA A 159 3.68 11.20 2.27
C ALA A 159 2.84 12.42 2.69
N ILE A 160 3.32 13.63 2.37
CA ILE A 160 2.61 14.89 2.60
C ILE A 160 1.33 14.92 1.77
N GLY A 161 1.38 14.56 0.49
CA GLY A 161 0.21 14.45 -0.38
C GLY A 161 -0.80 13.42 0.14
N LEU A 162 -0.34 12.29 0.67
CA LEU A 162 -1.19 11.29 1.32
C LEU A 162 -1.78 11.81 2.62
N ILE A 163 -1.02 12.53 3.46
CA ILE A 163 -1.58 13.21 4.64
C ILE A 163 -2.66 14.20 4.21
N TYR A 164 -2.38 15.01 3.20
CA TYR A 164 -3.32 15.99 2.67
C TYR A 164 -4.57 15.33 2.08
N TRP A 165 -4.41 14.17 1.45
CA TRP A 165 -5.50 13.33 0.95
C TRP A 165 -6.32 12.68 2.06
N ILE A 166 -5.68 12.28 3.16
CA ILE A 166 -6.30 11.53 4.25
C ILE A 166 -6.94 12.45 5.29
N VAL A 167 -6.36 13.62 5.54
CA VAL A 167 -7.04 14.69 6.26
C VAL A 167 -8.34 14.94 5.49
N PRO A 168 -9.51 14.84 6.13
CA PRO A 168 -10.78 14.97 5.44
C PRO A 168 -10.91 16.40 4.92
N THR A 169 -10.48 16.59 3.68
CA THR A 169 -11.11 17.57 2.81
C THR A 169 -12.57 17.17 2.70
N GLU A 170 -13.48 18.14 2.70
CA GLU A 170 -14.95 17.99 2.59
C GLU A 170 -15.36 16.91 1.56
N PHE A 171 -14.55 16.72 0.51
CA PHE A 171 -14.59 15.64 -0.46
C PHE A 171 -14.84 14.22 0.10
N TRP A 172 -14.13 13.76 1.15
CA TRP A 172 -14.34 12.40 1.67
C TRP A 172 -15.63 12.25 2.45
N HIS A 173 -16.03 13.31 3.13
CA HIS A 173 -17.31 13.35 3.82
C HIS A 173 -18.46 13.32 2.82
N ASP A 174 -18.35 14.08 1.74
CA ASP A 174 -19.31 14.05 0.63
C ASP A 174 -19.26 12.73 -0.13
N PHE A 175 -18.09 12.16 -0.37
CA PHE A 175 -17.95 10.86 -1.03
C PHE A 175 -18.59 9.74 -0.21
N ALA A 176 -18.28 9.63 1.08
CA ALA A 176 -18.87 8.61 1.95
C ALA A 176 -20.40 8.76 2.02
N LYS A 177 -20.88 9.99 2.21
CA LYS A 177 -22.32 10.29 2.26
C LYS A 177 -23.03 9.93 0.96
N ASN A 178 -22.40 10.19 -0.19
CA ASN A 178 -22.97 9.83 -1.48
C ASN A 178 -22.78 8.36 -1.83
N TYR A 179 -21.73 7.70 -1.35
CA TYR A 179 -21.45 6.29 -1.62
C TYR A 179 -22.49 5.38 -0.99
N ASP A 180 -22.92 5.65 0.25
CA ASP A 180 -23.98 4.88 0.91
C ASP A 180 -25.29 4.97 0.12
N VAL A 181 -25.65 6.17 -0.35
CA VAL A 181 -26.84 6.38 -1.20
C VAL A 181 -26.72 5.65 -2.53
N ILE A 182 -25.55 5.70 -3.19
CA ILE A 182 -25.30 5.02 -4.47
C ILE A 182 -25.35 3.50 -4.29
N LEU A 183 -24.73 2.97 -3.23
CA LEU A 183 -24.68 1.56 -2.92
C LEU A 183 -26.07 1.02 -2.61
N GLU A 184 -26.84 1.73 -1.78
CA GLU A 184 -28.21 1.35 -1.44
C GLU A 184 -29.13 1.40 -2.67
N ALA A 185 -28.99 2.41 -3.53
CA ALA A 185 -29.72 2.48 -4.80
C ALA A 185 -29.38 1.29 -5.71
N LYS A 186 -28.09 0.90 -5.80
CA LYS A 186 -27.65 -0.24 -6.62
C LYS A 186 -28.16 -1.57 -6.05
N ILE A 187 -28.09 -1.75 -4.74
CA ILE A 187 -28.65 -2.92 -4.06
C ILE A 187 -30.15 -3.03 -4.30
N ASN A 188 -30.88 -1.91 -4.26
CA ASN A 188 -32.32 -1.90 -4.50
C ASN A 188 -32.65 -2.14 -5.98
N GLU A 189 -31.86 -1.63 -6.91
CA GLU A 189 -31.95 -1.93 -8.35
C GLU A 189 -31.74 -3.43 -8.61
N ILE A 190 -30.71 -4.03 -8.01
CA ILE A 190 -30.45 -5.47 -8.09
C ILE A 190 -31.61 -6.26 -7.48
N LYS A 191 -32.07 -5.90 -6.28
CA LYS A 191 -33.22 -6.57 -5.65
C LYS A 191 -34.50 -6.46 -6.49
N ALA A 192 -34.75 -5.33 -7.12
CA ALA A 192 -35.94 -5.09 -7.94
C ALA A 192 -35.89 -5.87 -9.27
N ASN A 193 -34.72 -5.94 -9.90
CA ASN A 193 -34.55 -6.63 -11.19
C ASN A 193 -34.46 -8.16 -11.05
N TYR A 194 -34.20 -8.68 -9.85
CA TYR A 194 -33.87 -10.09 -9.65
C TYR A 194 -34.68 -10.75 -8.51
N GLN A 195 -35.95 -10.36 -8.32
CA GLN A 195 -36.84 -10.91 -7.27
C GLN A 195 -37.07 -12.44 -7.34
N GLU A 196 -36.71 -13.11 -8.44
CA GLU A 196 -36.96 -14.55 -8.65
C GLU A 196 -35.70 -15.39 -8.95
N LEU A 197 -34.48 -14.85 -8.87
CA LEU A 197 -33.29 -15.58 -9.32
C LEU A 197 -32.46 -16.18 -8.17
N ASP A 198 -32.37 -17.51 -8.20
CA ASP A 198 -31.40 -18.33 -7.49
C ASP A 198 -29.99 -18.00 -8.04
N PHE A 199 -29.32 -17.03 -7.40
CA PHE A 199 -28.06 -16.50 -7.90
C PHE A 199 -26.95 -17.56 -7.86
N SER A 200 -26.39 -17.90 -9.03
CA SER A 200 -25.10 -18.59 -9.06
C SER A 200 -24.02 -17.61 -8.56
N PHE A 201 -23.20 -18.05 -7.61
CA PHE A 201 -22.06 -17.34 -7.00
C PHE A 201 -21.16 -16.55 -8.00
N VAL A 202 -21.16 -16.95 -9.27
CA VAL A 202 -20.40 -16.32 -10.36
C VAL A 202 -20.90 -14.91 -10.71
N GLU A 203 -22.20 -14.62 -10.62
CA GLU A 203 -22.74 -13.29 -10.94
C GLU A 203 -22.39 -12.27 -9.85
N ILE A 204 -22.47 -12.67 -8.58
CA ILE A 204 -22.05 -11.87 -7.43
C ILE A 204 -20.57 -11.48 -7.56
N ILE A 205 -19.70 -12.42 -7.96
CA ILE A 205 -18.28 -12.13 -8.18
C ILE A 205 -18.07 -11.12 -9.31
N LYS A 206 -18.84 -11.20 -10.40
CA LYS A 206 -18.72 -10.26 -11.52
C LYS A 206 -19.11 -8.84 -11.11
N GLU A 207 -20.18 -8.66 -10.34
CA GLU A 207 -20.58 -7.34 -9.85
C GLU A 207 -19.59 -6.77 -8.83
N VAL A 208 -19.08 -7.59 -7.91
CA VAL A 208 -18.03 -7.18 -6.98
C VAL A 208 -16.77 -6.75 -7.74
N ALA A 209 -16.36 -7.52 -8.74
CA ALA A 209 -15.20 -7.19 -9.58
C ALA A 209 -15.41 -5.90 -10.38
N ALA A 210 -16.61 -5.69 -10.94
CA ALA A 210 -16.96 -4.46 -11.67
C ALA A 210 -16.95 -3.23 -10.77
N THR A 211 -17.45 -3.37 -9.53
CA THR A 211 -17.45 -2.31 -8.52
C THR A 211 -16.04 -1.95 -8.08
N ILE A 212 -15.19 -2.95 -7.81
CA ILE A 212 -13.76 -2.76 -7.51
C ILE A 212 -13.05 -2.07 -8.69
N TRP A 213 -13.33 -2.48 -9.92
CA TRP A 213 -12.72 -1.89 -11.11
C TRP A 213 -13.14 -0.43 -11.33
N HIS A 214 -14.41 -0.10 -11.09
CA HIS A 214 -14.88 1.29 -11.15
C HIS A 214 -14.19 2.15 -10.08
N PHE A 215 -14.09 1.65 -8.85
CA PHE A 215 -13.38 2.32 -7.76
C PHE A 215 -11.91 2.60 -8.10
N ILE A 216 -11.20 1.61 -8.68
CA ILE A 216 -9.82 1.78 -9.15
C ILE A 216 -9.71 2.89 -10.21
N LYS A 217 -10.65 2.95 -11.17
CA LYS A 217 -10.65 3.99 -12.21
C LYS A 217 -10.85 5.40 -11.64
N VAL A 218 -11.77 5.55 -10.69
CA VAL A 218 -12.04 6.85 -10.04
C VAL A 218 -10.80 7.31 -9.27
N ILE A 219 -10.18 6.42 -8.50
CA ILE A 219 -8.93 6.72 -7.78
C ILE A 219 -7.83 7.10 -8.77
N ALA A 220 -7.63 6.32 -9.84
CA ALA A 220 -6.58 6.57 -10.82
C ALA A 220 -6.74 7.94 -11.51
N ALA A 221 -7.98 8.30 -11.90
CA ALA A 221 -8.26 9.59 -12.53
C ALA A 221 -7.97 10.78 -11.61
N LYS A 222 -8.33 10.69 -10.32
CA LYS A 222 -8.05 11.76 -9.35
C LYS A 222 -6.60 11.85 -8.92
N VAL A 223 -5.91 10.71 -8.78
CA VAL A 223 -4.45 10.70 -8.58
C VAL A 223 -3.73 11.39 -9.74
N TRP A 224 -4.19 11.18 -10.98
CA TRP A 224 -3.62 11.84 -12.14
C TRP A 224 -3.82 13.36 -12.12
N GLU A 225 -5.03 13.83 -11.82
CA GLU A 225 -5.33 15.26 -11.68
C GLU A 225 -4.43 15.95 -10.64
N TRP A 226 -4.18 15.29 -9.51
CA TRP A 226 -3.34 15.86 -8.46
C TRP A 226 -1.84 15.81 -8.76
N ILE A 227 -1.38 14.79 -9.49
CA ILE A 227 -0.02 14.79 -10.03
C ILE A 227 0.19 16.02 -10.92
N LEU A 228 -0.81 16.39 -11.72
CA LEU A 228 -0.74 17.59 -12.56
C LEU A 228 -0.67 18.87 -11.72
N ILE A 229 -1.52 19.01 -10.70
CA ILE A 229 -1.49 20.17 -9.79
C ILE A 229 -0.13 20.29 -9.08
N ALA A 230 0.35 19.21 -8.49
CA ALA A 230 1.63 19.20 -7.80
C ALA A 230 2.80 19.47 -8.77
N PHE A 231 2.70 19.01 -10.01
CA PHE A 231 3.69 19.29 -11.05
C PHE A 231 3.69 20.79 -11.41
N ASP A 232 2.52 21.41 -11.55
CA ASP A 232 2.39 22.84 -11.86
C ASP A 232 2.96 23.72 -10.73
N GLU A 233 2.71 23.37 -9.47
CA GLU A 233 3.28 24.06 -8.30
C GLU A 233 4.81 23.95 -8.25
N VAL A 234 5.35 22.76 -8.52
CA VAL A 234 6.80 22.55 -8.59
C VAL A 234 7.42 23.35 -9.74
N VAL A 235 6.76 23.38 -10.91
CA VAL A 235 7.22 24.17 -12.06
C VAL A 235 7.18 25.67 -11.75
N ALA A 236 6.15 26.15 -11.04
CA ALA A 236 6.06 27.54 -10.60
C ALA A 236 7.21 27.92 -9.67
N PHE A 237 7.51 27.07 -8.68
CA PHE A 237 8.61 27.27 -7.74
C PHE A 237 9.98 27.40 -8.42
N PHE A 238 10.23 26.69 -9.54
CA PHE A 238 11.49 26.79 -10.27
C PHE A 238 11.56 27.98 -11.26
N LYS A 239 10.46 28.69 -11.47
CA LYS A 239 10.43 29.89 -12.32
C LYS A 239 10.68 31.19 -11.54
N GLU A 240 10.57 31.14 -10.21
CA GLU A 240 10.93 32.22 -9.27
C GLU A 240 12.41 32.15 -8.88
#